data_AF-A0A3B9X423-F1
#
_entry.id   AF-A0A3B9X423-F1
#
_cell.length_a   1.000
_cell.length_b   1.000
_cell.length_c   1.000
_cell.angle_alpha   90.00
_cell.angle_beta   90.00
_cell.angle_gamma   90.00
#
_symmetry.space_group_name_H-M   'P 1'
#
loop_
_entity.id
_entity.type
_entity.pdbx_description
1 polymer ?
#
loop_
_entity_poly.entity_id
_entity_poly.type
_entity_poly.pdbx_seq_one_letter_code
_entity_poly.pdbx_strand_id
1 'polypeptide(L)'
;LEASPRGIHWLPAPHDDEACWERLLAVGPYFTKHIATRGAGIDEDNPHEAGTYPYPLLTTLATQDDDLVYSLTRVISENYDDFKDSDPGAIGWALESQVFEWVVPYHAGSVNYWREIGVWTEDTEAHNQALIKRQEVLALAWTEMVARGISDQDAFVQAWQQLRAQRLEEAGYDSVWR
;
A
#
# COMPACT_ATOMS: atom_id res chain seq x y z
N LEU A 1 23.92 7.04 -13.71
CA LEU A 1 23.54 7.93 -12.59
C LEU A 1 24.54 7.87 -11.44
N GLU A 2 25.02 6.67 -11.05
CA GLU A 2 26.12 6.52 -10.09
C GLU A 2 27.40 7.28 -10.50
N ALA A 3 27.78 7.18 -11.78
CA ALA A 3 28.92 7.92 -12.37
C ALA A 3 28.65 9.42 -12.62
N SER A 4 27.54 9.98 -12.15
CA SER A 4 27.25 11.42 -12.26
C SER A 4 28.17 12.20 -11.31
N PRO A 5 28.65 13.41 -11.67
CA PRO A 5 29.42 14.26 -10.76
C PRO A 5 28.65 14.69 -9.50
N ARG A 6 27.33 14.44 -9.44
CA ARG A 6 26.48 14.68 -8.25
C ARG A 6 26.11 13.40 -7.49
N GLY A 7 26.49 12.22 -8.00
CA GLY A 7 26.18 10.91 -7.41
C GLY A 7 24.69 10.59 -7.28
N ILE A 8 24.41 9.44 -6.66
CA ILE A 8 23.13 9.09 -6.03
C ILE A 8 23.44 8.84 -4.55
N HIS A 9 22.53 9.27 -3.67
CA HIS A 9 22.57 8.88 -2.28
C HIS A 9 21.24 8.24 -1.90
N TRP A 10 21.29 6.97 -1.49
CA TRP A 10 20.15 6.25 -0.96
C TRP A 10 20.01 6.57 0.53
N LEU A 11 18.87 7.11 0.92
CA LEU A 11 18.60 7.39 2.32
C LEU A 11 18.39 6.06 3.06
N PRO A 12 19.11 5.80 4.15
CA PRO A 12 18.90 4.60 4.95
C PRO A 12 17.65 4.76 5.81
N ALA A 13 17.05 3.63 6.16
CA ALA A 13 16.09 3.55 7.26
C ALA A 13 16.46 2.32 8.10
N PRO A 14 17.41 2.46 9.05
CA PRO A 14 17.89 1.35 9.87
C PRO A 14 16.72 0.63 10.56
N HIS A 15 16.65 -0.70 10.48
CA HIS A 15 15.49 -1.45 10.97
C HIS A 15 15.45 -1.52 12.51
N ASP A 16 16.58 -1.28 13.18
CA ASP A 16 16.73 -1.24 14.64
C ASP A 16 16.45 0.14 15.26
N ASP A 17 16.31 1.20 14.45
CA ASP A 17 15.90 2.54 14.92
C ASP A 17 14.37 2.65 14.99
N GLU A 18 13.79 2.11 16.07
CA GLU A 18 12.34 2.14 16.31
C GLU A 18 11.75 3.55 16.24
N ALA A 19 12.48 4.56 16.74
CA ALA A 19 12.00 5.94 16.77
C ALA A 19 11.99 6.55 15.35
N CYS A 20 12.94 6.18 14.49
CA CYS A 20 12.90 6.53 13.06
C CYS A 20 11.66 5.94 12.38
N TRP A 21 11.39 4.66 12.60
CA TRP A 21 10.23 3.97 12.03
C TRP A 21 8.90 4.54 12.54
N GLU A 22 8.79 4.87 13.82
CA GLU A 22 7.61 5.52 14.38
C GLU A 22 7.32 6.85 13.68
N ARG A 23 8.34 7.72 13.53
CA ARG A 23 8.19 9.00 12.81
C ARG A 23 7.89 8.83 11.33
N LEU A 24 8.50 7.83 10.70
CA LEU A 24 8.27 7.54 9.28
C LEU A 24 6.82 7.09 9.06
N LEU A 25 6.34 6.13 9.84
CA LEU A 25 5.00 5.56 9.71
C LEU A 25 3.89 6.54 10.13
N ALA A 26 4.19 7.48 11.03
CA ALA A 26 3.27 8.57 11.36
C ALA A 26 2.96 9.50 10.18
N VAL A 27 3.83 9.54 9.15
CA VAL A 27 3.64 10.35 7.93
C VAL A 27 3.28 9.48 6.71
N GLY A 28 3.95 8.34 6.59
CA GLY A 28 3.83 7.38 5.49
C GLY A 28 3.57 5.98 6.02
N PRO A 29 2.34 5.65 6.43
CA PRO A 29 2.00 4.35 7.04
C PRO A 29 2.11 3.17 6.06
N TYR A 30 2.36 3.44 4.78
CA TYR A 30 2.51 2.45 3.72
C TYR A 30 3.94 1.90 3.58
N PHE A 31 4.92 2.49 4.29
CA PHE A 31 6.29 2.00 4.26
C PHE A 31 6.44 0.67 4.99
N THR A 32 7.31 -0.18 4.45
CA THR A 32 7.70 -1.47 5.03
C THR A 32 9.23 -1.58 5.04
N LYS A 33 9.78 -2.34 6.00
CA LYS A 33 11.21 -2.61 6.09
C LYS A 33 11.68 -3.44 4.90
N HIS A 34 12.79 -3.06 4.27
CA HIS A 34 13.36 -3.76 3.14
C HIS A 34 14.90 -3.69 3.11
N ILE A 35 15.51 -4.75 2.59
CA ILE A 35 16.94 -4.82 2.29
C ILE A 35 17.04 -4.88 0.76
N ALA A 36 17.46 -3.78 0.15
CA ALA A 36 17.65 -3.71 -1.29
C ALA A 36 18.97 -4.40 -1.66
N THR A 37 18.91 -5.29 -2.66
CA THR A 37 20.07 -6.02 -3.22
C THR A 37 20.29 -5.72 -4.71
N ARG A 38 19.51 -4.78 -5.26
CA ARG A 38 19.62 -4.33 -6.65
C ARG A 38 19.40 -2.82 -6.73
N GLY A 39 20.34 -2.10 -7.32
CA GLY A 39 20.23 -0.66 -7.52
C GLY A 39 21.55 -0.03 -7.96
N ALA A 40 21.56 1.28 -8.19
CA ALA A 40 22.79 2.00 -8.48
C ALA A 40 23.70 2.01 -7.23
N GLY A 41 24.84 1.33 -7.28
CA GLY A 41 25.72 1.14 -6.11
C GLY A 41 25.14 0.21 -5.02
N ILE A 42 24.17 -0.65 -5.36
CA ILE A 42 23.57 -1.65 -4.47
C ILE A 42 23.59 -3.01 -5.17
N ASP A 43 24.16 -4.02 -4.53
CA ASP A 43 24.21 -5.41 -4.99
C ASP A 43 24.11 -6.40 -3.80
N GLU A 44 24.25 -7.69 -4.05
CA GLU A 44 24.18 -8.72 -3.00
C GLU A 44 25.33 -8.62 -1.97
N ASP A 45 26.50 -8.12 -2.39
CA ASP A 45 27.67 -7.93 -1.52
C ASP A 45 27.61 -6.58 -0.76
N ASN A 46 26.86 -5.61 -1.30
CA ASN A 46 26.65 -4.27 -0.76
C ASN A 46 25.15 -3.94 -0.64
N PRO A 47 24.39 -4.65 0.21
CA PRO A 47 22.97 -4.42 0.36
C PRO A 47 22.69 -3.09 1.06
N HIS A 48 21.52 -2.49 0.78
CA HIS A 48 21.08 -1.23 1.38
C HIS A 48 19.84 -1.43 2.25
N GLU A 49 19.95 -1.09 3.53
CA GLU A 49 18.86 -1.16 4.49
C GLU A 49 17.98 0.10 4.44
N ALA A 50 16.73 -0.07 4.03
CA ALA A 50 15.82 1.04 3.79
C ALA A 50 14.35 0.68 4.05
N GLY A 51 13.49 1.67 3.83
CA GLY A 51 12.06 1.47 3.65
C GLY A 51 11.70 1.31 2.18
N THR A 52 10.71 0.47 1.91
CA THR A 52 10.08 0.33 0.61
C THR A 52 8.56 0.43 0.73
N TYR A 53 7.87 0.42 -0.40
CA TYR A 53 6.43 0.18 -0.47
C TYR A 53 6.19 -0.95 -1.49
N PRO A 54 5.10 -1.71 -1.35
CA PRO A 54 4.78 -2.78 -2.29
C PRO A 54 4.78 -2.29 -3.75
N TYR A 55 5.52 -2.99 -4.59
CA TYR A 55 5.53 -2.81 -6.04
C TYR A 55 5.93 -4.14 -6.70
N PRO A 56 5.29 -4.55 -7.80
CA PRO A 56 4.19 -3.89 -8.50
C PRO A 56 2.85 -4.02 -7.75
N LEU A 57 1.94 -3.08 -8.04
CA LEU A 57 0.59 -3.04 -7.49
C LEU A 57 -0.42 -3.00 -8.64
N LEU A 58 -1.38 -3.93 -8.63
CA LEU A 58 -2.53 -3.90 -9.52
C LEU A 58 -3.77 -3.55 -8.72
N THR A 59 -4.37 -2.41 -9.03
CA THR A 59 -5.49 -1.85 -8.29
C THR A 59 -6.75 -1.77 -9.17
N THR A 60 -7.90 -1.89 -8.52
CA THR A 60 -9.22 -1.76 -9.16
C THR A 60 -10.22 -1.18 -8.16
N LEU A 61 -11.42 -0.84 -8.65
CA LEU A 61 -12.53 -0.41 -7.80
C LEU A 61 -13.23 -1.63 -7.18
N ALA A 62 -13.85 -1.42 -6.02
CA ALA A 62 -14.68 -2.45 -5.36
C ALA A 62 -15.90 -2.90 -6.19
N THR A 63 -16.26 -2.14 -7.22
CA THR A 63 -17.37 -2.46 -8.15
C THR A 63 -16.92 -3.33 -9.32
N GLN A 64 -15.64 -3.70 -9.39
CA GLN A 64 -15.16 -4.58 -10.44
C GLN A 64 -15.74 -5.98 -10.24
N ASP A 65 -15.96 -6.68 -11.35
CA ASP A 65 -16.46 -8.05 -11.33
C ASP A 65 -15.53 -8.98 -10.53
N ASP A 66 -16.10 -9.67 -9.54
CA ASP A 66 -15.35 -10.54 -8.63
C ASP A 66 -14.69 -11.70 -9.35
N ASP A 67 -15.37 -12.30 -10.34
CA ASP A 67 -14.85 -13.44 -11.10
C ASP A 67 -13.65 -13.02 -11.96
N LEU A 68 -13.69 -11.83 -12.56
CA LEU A 68 -12.56 -11.27 -13.30
C LEU A 68 -11.38 -10.99 -12.38
N VAL A 69 -11.60 -10.38 -11.21
CA VAL A 69 -10.51 -10.09 -10.27
C VAL A 69 -9.92 -11.37 -9.70
N TYR A 70 -10.75 -12.35 -9.33
CA TYR A 70 -10.32 -13.69 -8.96
C TYR A 70 -9.44 -14.32 -10.05
N SER A 71 -9.96 -14.36 -11.28
CA SER A 71 -9.28 -15.00 -12.42
C SER A 71 -7.94 -14.33 -12.72
N LEU A 72 -7.87 -13.00 -12.65
CA LEU A 72 -6.64 -12.25 -12.89
C LEU A 72 -5.61 -12.47 -11.76
N THR A 73 -6.05 -12.45 -10.50
CA THR A 73 -5.19 -12.77 -9.35
C THR A 73 -4.58 -14.16 -9.49
N ARG A 74 -5.43 -15.13 -9.85
CA ARG A 74 -5.03 -16.51 -10.10
C ARG A 74 -4.00 -16.62 -11.22
N VAL A 75 -4.27 -16.04 -12.39
CA VAL A 75 -3.36 -16.14 -13.55
C VAL A 75 -2.00 -15.52 -13.21
N ILE A 76 -1.96 -14.37 -12.55
CA ILE A 76 -0.69 -13.74 -12.14
C ILE A 76 0.07 -14.65 -11.17
N SER A 77 -0.61 -15.21 -10.17
CA SER A 77 0.02 -16.04 -9.15
C SER A 77 0.47 -17.41 -9.69
N GLU A 78 -0.36 -18.12 -10.44
CA GLU A 78 -0.07 -19.47 -10.94
C GLU A 78 0.97 -19.47 -12.08
N ASN A 79 1.06 -18.37 -12.86
CA ASN A 79 1.98 -18.27 -14.00
C ASN A 79 3.18 -17.36 -13.70
N TYR A 80 3.47 -17.07 -12.43
CA TYR A 80 4.59 -16.22 -12.03
C TYR A 80 5.92 -16.65 -12.66
N ASP A 81 6.21 -17.95 -12.64
CA ASP A 81 7.45 -18.51 -13.22
C ASP A 81 7.59 -18.24 -14.72
N ASP A 82 6.49 -18.09 -15.45
CA ASP A 82 6.51 -17.84 -16.90
C ASP A 82 6.91 -16.40 -17.25
N PHE A 83 6.67 -15.43 -16.35
CA PHE A 83 6.90 -14.01 -16.63
C PHE A 83 7.86 -13.29 -15.69
N LYS A 84 8.31 -13.88 -14.58
CA LYS A 84 9.18 -13.22 -13.58
C LYS A 84 10.45 -12.59 -14.13
N ASP A 85 10.97 -13.10 -15.26
CA ASP A 85 12.18 -12.60 -15.91
C ASP A 85 11.89 -11.58 -17.03
N SER A 86 10.62 -11.22 -17.25
CA SER A 86 10.22 -10.30 -18.32
C SER A 86 10.49 -8.83 -17.99
N ASP A 87 10.60 -8.47 -16.72
CA ASP A 87 10.94 -7.13 -16.24
C ASP A 87 11.58 -7.21 -14.84
N PRO A 88 12.57 -6.36 -14.50
CA PRO A 88 13.21 -6.37 -13.17
C PRO A 88 12.23 -6.24 -11.99
N GLY A 89 11.10 -5.55 -12.17
CA GLY A 89 10.08 -5.39 -11.15
C GLY A 89 9.12 -6.57 -11.04
N ALA A 90 9.09 -7.48 -12.01
CA ALA A 90 8.16 -8.62 -11.99
C ALA A 90 8.38 -9.55 -10.79
N ILE A 91 9.56 -9.53 -10.17
CA ILE A 91 9.87 -10.27 -8.94
C ILE A 91 8.90 -9.98 -7.78
N GLY A 92 8.31 -8.80 -7.73
CA GLY A 92 7.35 -8.44 -6.69
C GLY A 92 5.99 -9.13 -6.84
N TRP A 93 5.73 -9.82 -7.96
CA TRP A 93 4.56 -10.67 -8.13
C TRP A 93 4.68 -12.05 -7.45
N ALA A 94 5.87 -12.39 -6.93
CA ALA A 94 6.06 -13.63 -6.18
C ALA A 94 5.13 -13.68 -4.96
N LEU A 95 4.63 -14.88 -4.63
CA LEU A 95 3.70 -15.06 -3.52
C LEU A 95 4.33 -14.65 -2.18
N GLU A 96 5.59 -15.00 -1.97
CA GLU A 96 6.38 -14.63 -0.79
C GLU A 96 6.67 -13.13 -0.68
N SER A 97 6.47 -12.37 -1.76
CA SER A 97 6.62 -10.92 -1.79
C SER A 97 5.30 -10.17 -1.53
N GLN A 98 4.17 -10.89 -1.41
CA GLN A 98 2.87 -10.26 -1.16
C GLN A 98 2.77 -9.76 0.28
N VAL A 99 2.26 -8.53 0.45
CA VAL A 99 2.00 -7.91 1.76
C VAL A 99 0.50 -7.92 2.00
N PHE A 100 0.02 -8.91 2.75
CA PHE A 100 -1.41 -9.11 3.01
C PHE A 100 -2.00 -8.11 4.02
N GLU A 101 -1.19 -7.62 4.96
CA GLU A 101 -1.57 -6.60 5.95
C GLU A 101 -0.98 -5.23 5.60
N TRP A 102 -1.42 -4.65 4.49
CA TRP A 102 -0.96 -3.33 4.02
C TRP A 102 -1.98 -2.21 4.28
N VAL A 103 -1.89 -1.05 3.63
CA VAL A 103 -2.80 0.09 3.89
C VAL A 103 -4.00 0.19 2.94
N VAL A 104 -4.04 -0.64 1.90
CA VAL A 104 -5.11 -0.69 0.89
C VAL A 104 -5.82 -2.04 1.00
N PRO A 105 -7.17 -2.07 1.06
CA PRO A 105 -7.90 -3.32 1.15
C PRO A 105 -7.78 -4.14 -0.15
N TYR A 106 -7.72 -5.46 -0.01
CA TYR A 106 -7.84 -6.41 -1.10
C TYR A 106 -9.28 -6.53 -1.59
N HIS A 107 -9.43 -6.65 -2.90
CA HIS A 107 -10.71 -6.90 -3.56
C HIS A 107 -11.23 -8.31 -3.25
N ALA A 108 -12.56 -8.48 -3.14
CA ALA A 108 -13.17 -9.75 -2.76
C ALA A 108 -12.79 -10.91 -3.71
N GLY A 109 -12.80 -10.69 -5.02
CA GLY A 109 -12.22 -11.63 -5.99
C GLY A 109 -10.79 -12.12 -5.67
N SER A 110 -9.86 -11.22 -5.33
CA SER A 110 -8.48 -11.61 -4.96
C SER A 110 -8.46 -12.39 -3.65
N VAL A 111 -9.23 -11.95 -2.65
CA VAL A 111 -9.37 -12.63 -1.37
C VAL A 111 -9.87 -14.06 -1.56
N ASN A 112 -10.83 -14.30 -2.47
CA ASN A 112 -11.33 -15.64 -2.76
C ASN A 112 -10.23 -16.58 -3.27
N TYR A 113 -9.35 -16.09 -4.15
CA TYR A 113 -8.22 -16.88 -4.63
C TYR A 113 -7.18 -17.13 -3.52
N TRP A 114 -6.84 -16.12 -2.72
CA TRP A 114 -5.89 -16.29 -1.61
C TRP A 114 -6.40 -17.27 -0.54
N ARG A 115 -7.72 -17.31 -0.30
CA ARG A 115 -8.34 -18.33 0.55
C ARG A 115 -8.28 -19.71 -0.08
N GLU A 116 -8.51 -19.83 -1.39
CA GLU A 116 -8.46 -21.10 -2.12
C GLU A 116 -7.09 -21.78 -2.00
N ILE A 117 -6.00 -21.01 -2.14
CA ILE A 117 -4.64 -21.54 -2.00
C ILE A 117 -4.12 -21.59 -0.55
N GLY A 118 -4.96 -21.20 0.42
CA GLY A 118 -4.69 -21.36 1.85
C GLY A 118 -3.74 -20.32 2.48
N VAL A 119 -3.48 -19.19 1.83
CA VAL A 119 -2.58 -18.14 2.36
C VAL A 119 -3.33 -16.99 3.04
N TRP A 120 -4.64 -16.91 2.88
CA TRP A 120 -5.46 -15.88 3.52
C TRP A 120 -5.88 -16.30 4.93
N THR A 121 -5.33 -15.62 5.94
CA THR A 121 -5.54 -15.93 7.37
C THR A 121 -6.71 -15.15 7.98
N GLU A 122 -7.13 -15.52 9.19
CA GLU A 122 -8.13 -14.77 9.95
C GLU A 122 -7.65 -13.36 10.33
N ASP A 123 -6.36 -13.20 10.65
CA ASP A 123 -5.76 -11.89 10.99
C ASP A 123 -5.75 -10.97 9.76
N THR A 124 -5.36 -11.50 8.60
CA THR A 124 -5.42 -10.78 7.33
C THR A 124 -6.86 -10.40 6.96
N GLU A 125 -7.83 -11.30 7.20
CA GLU A 125 -9.24 -10.97 7.00
C GLU A 125 -9.69 -9.83 7.91
N ALA A 126 -9.40 -9.91 9.21
CA ALA A 126 -9.78 -8.89 10.18
C ALA A 126 -9.19 -7.52 9.82
N HIS A 127 -7.92 -7.50 9.40
CA HIS A 127 -7.24 -6.30 8.91
C HIS A 127 -7.91 -5.74 7.66
N ASN A 128 -8.18 -6.57 6.65
CA ASN A 128 -8.84 -6.14 5.42
C ASN A 128 -10.24 -5.56 5.68
N GLN A 129 -11.02 -6.20 6.54
CA GLN A 129 -12.35 -5.71 6.95
C GLN A 129 -12.27 -4.38 7.72
N ALA A 130 -11.23 -4.19 8.55
CA ALA A 130 -11.00 -2.92 9.22
C ALA A 130 -10.71 -1.78 8.22
N LEU A 131 -9.95 -2.05 7.15
CA LEU A 131 -9.68 -1.10 6.07
C LEU A 131 -10.95 -0.78 5.26
N ILE A 132 -11.78 -1.77 4.96
CA ILE A 132 -13.06 -1.55 4.26
C ILE A 132 -13.96 -0.62 5.07
N LYS A 133 -14.14 -0.89 6.36
CA LYS A 133 -14.89 0.00 7.28
C LYS A 133 -14.31 1.41 7.33
N ARG A 134 -12.99 1.54 7.31
CA ARG A 134 -12.33 2.85 7.22
C ARG A 134 -12.67 3.58 5.92
N GLN A 135 -12.78 2.87 4.79
CA GLN A 135 -13.22 3.47 3.52
C GLN A 135 -14.68 3.92 3.56
N GLU A 136 -15.56 3.19 4.25
CA GLU A 136 -16.95 3.61 4.45
C GLU A 136 -17.04 4.94 5.21
N VAL A 137 -16.25 5.10 6.28
CA VAL A 137 -16.15 6.38 7.02
C VAL A 137 -15.71 7.51 6.10
N LEU A 138 -14.70 7.29 5.27
CA LEU A 138 -14.21 8.27 4.30
C LEU A 138 -15.25 8.61 3.24
N ALA A 139 -16.01 7.61 2.74
CA ALA A 139 -17.06 7.82 1.75
C ALA A 139 -18.23 8.64 2.31
N LEU A 140 -18.62 8.40 3.56
CA LEU A 140 -19.62 9.20 4.27
C LEU A 140 -19.13 10.64 4.49
N ALA A 141 -17.89 10.80 4.95
CA ALA A 141 -17.26 12.12 5.11
C ALA A 141 -17.19 12.89 3.78
N TRP A 142 -16.87 12.19 2.68
CA TRP A 142 -16.84 12.78 1.34
C TRP A 142 -18.23 13.24 0.90
N THR A 143 -19.27 12.43 1.14
CA THR A 143 -20.66 12.79 0.83
C THR A 143 -21.09 14.04 1.60
N GLU A 144 -20.74 14.13 2.89
CA GLU A 144 -20.97 15.32 3.71
C GLU A 144 -20.22 16.53 3.14
N MET A 145 -18.94 16.37 2.77
CA MET A 145 -18.10 17.43 2.22
C MET A 145 -18.70 18.01 0.94
N VAL A 146 -19.08 17.15 -0.01
CA VAL A 146 -19.69 17.56 -1.29
C VAL A 146 -21.00 18.31 -1.07
N ALA A 147 -21.83 17.88 -0.11
CA ALA A 147 -23.10 18.53 0.21
C ALA A 147 -22.94 19.97 0.74
N ARG A 148 -21.75 20.35 1.25
CA ARG A 148 -21.46 21.73 1.68
C ARG A 148 -21.38 22.73 0.53
N GLY A 149 -21.20 22.26 -0.72
CA GLY A 149 -21.22 23.12 -1.91
C GLY A 149 -20.13 24.18 -1.94
N ILE A 150 -18.98 23.95 -1.31
CA ILE A 150 -17.84 24.88 -1.30
C ILE A 150 -17.20 24.89 -2.70
N SER A 151 -17.28 26.01 -3.40
CA SER A 151 -16.72 26.18 -4.74
C SER A 151 -15.29 26.71 -4.75
N ASP A 152 -14.88 27.39 -3.68
CA ASP A 152 -13.52 27.89 -3.54
C ASP A 152 -12.57 26.73 -3.22
N GLN A 153 -11.47 26.63 -3.98
CA GLN A 153 -10.57 25.48 -3.92
C GLN A 153 -9.82 25.40 -2.59
N ASP A 154 -9.28 26.51 -2.09
CA ASP A 154 -8.49 26.53 -0.86
C ASP A 154 -9.38 26.29 0.36
N ALA A 155 -10.56 26.92 0.39
CA ALA A 155 -11.57 26.65 1.41
C ALA A 155 -12.05 25.19 1.37
N PHE A 156 -12.21 24.60 0.18
CA PHE A 156 -12.57 23.19 0.03
C PHE A 156 -11.49 22.28 0.61
N VAL A 157 -10.21 22.51 0.25
CA VAL A 157 -9.10 21.68 0.74
C VAL A 157 -8.99 21.76 2.26
N GLN A 158 -9.06 22.96 2.84
CA GLN A 158 -9.01 23.14 4.30
C GLN A 158 -10.20 22.45 5.00
N ALA A 159 -11.42 22.66 4.49
CA ALA A 159 -12.61 22.05 5.05
C ALA A 159 -12.59 20.51 4.93
N TRP A 160 -12.08 19.99 3.82
CA TRP A 160 -11.94 18.56 3.59
C TRP A 160 -10.94 17.93 4.55
N GLN A 161 -9.74 18.51 4.72
CA GLN A 161 -8.74 17.98 5.64
C GLN A 161 -9.27 17.92 7.08
N GLN A 162 -9.91 19.00 7.54
CA GLN A 162 -10.51 19.05 8.88
C GLN A 162 -11.62 18.02 9.06
N LEU A 163 -12.59 17.96 8.14
CA LEU A 163 -13.72 17.02 8.24
C LEU A 163 -13.25 15.57 8.15
N ARG A 164 -12.36 15.27 7.20
CA ARG A 164 -11.78 13.94 7.02
C ARG A 164 -11.08 13.47 8.29
N ALA A 165 -10.23 14.32 8.89
CA ALA A 165 -9.51 13.99 10.12
C ALA A 165 -10.50 13.75 11.27
N GLN A 166 -11.45 14.67 11.47
CA GLN A 166 -12.48 14.54 12.50
C GLN A 166 -13.26 13.21 12.37
N ARG A 167 -13.73 12.86 11.17
CA ARG A 167 -14.53 11.64 10.96
C ARG A 167 -13.73 10.36 11.16
N LEU A 168 -12.45 10.35 10.78
CA LEU A 168 -11.56 9.23 11.05
C LEU A 168 -11.34 9.06 12.57
N GLU A 169 -11.01 10.15 13.27
CA GLU A 169 -10.73 10.12 14.71
C GLU A 169 -11.98 9.73 15.53
N GLU A 170 -13.17 10.25 15.19
CA GLU A 170 -14.45 9.85 15.81
C GLU A 170 -14.75 8.36 15.65
N ALA A 171 -14.29 7.75 14.55
CA ALA A 171 -14.42 6.32 14.27
C ALA A 171 -13.25 5.47 14.81
N GLY A 172 -12.28 6.09 15.51
CA GLY A 172 -11.14 5.40 16.10
C GLY A 172 -10.01 5.06 15.11
N TYR A 173 -9.97 5.71 13.94
CA TYR A 173 -8.90 5.56 12.96
C TYR A 173 -7.90 6.70 13.02
N ASP A 174 -6.65 6.42 12.67
CA ASP A 174 -5.61 7.44 12.59
C ASP A 174 -5.85 8.39 11.40
N SER A 175 -5.83 9.69 11.70
CA SER A 175 -5.88 10.78 10.73
C SER A 175 -4.45 11.22 10.37
N VAL A 176 -3.74 10.37 9.64
CA VAL A 176 -2.34 10.59 9.18
C VAL A 176 -2.14 11.96 8.52
N TRP A 177 -3.16 12.46 7.80
CA TRP A 177 -3.15 13.78 7.16
C TRP A 177 -4.22 14.66 7.81
N ARG A 178 -3.79 15.85 8.23
CA ARG A 178 -4.57 16.89 8.91
C ARG A 178 -4.36 18.24 8.23
#